data_AF-A0AAW0LK27-F1
#
_entry.id   AF-A0AAW0LK27-F1
#
_cell.length_a   1.000
_cell.length_b   1.000
_cell.length_c   1.000
_cell.angle_alpha   90.00
_cell.angle_beta   90.00
_cell.angle_gamma   90.00
#
_symmetry.space_group_name_H-M   'P 1'
#
loop_
_entity.id
_entity.type
_entity.pdbx_description
1 polymer ?
#
loop_
_entity_poly.entity_id
_entity_poly.type
_entity_poly.pdbx_seq_one_letter_code
_entity_poly.pdbx_strand_id
1 'polypeptide(L)'
;MSNRTVIWEDILGFENAEFYIKRWPELDGLHFKDVLISFPDAVPCGIKVAAEGGKIAINPDDDYVLKEGDEVLVIAEDDDTYAPDRLPEQSLAFCPSVTTVLKWAGLGYEIGVQVRRGLFPKIADPPKYPECILFCGWRRDIDDMIMVLEACLAPGSQLWMFNEVPEKEREKKLADGGLDVSRLENVELVHHEGNAVIRRHLENLPLEKFDSILILADELLEDSVVQADSRSLATLLLIRDIQSERLQHKDRNSTSLRFSGFSHSSWIRQMQNASDKSIILSEILDSRTRNLVSVSRISDYVLSNELVSMALAMVAEDKQINRVLEELFAGKGNEMCIKPAEFYLLDQEVLCFYDIMIRGRQRQEIVIGYRTANAECAIINPPQKSEPRKWTINDVFVVISSGERNA
;
A
#
# COMPACT_ATOMS: atom_id res chain seq x y z
N MET A 1 -5.66 5.07 -9.53
CA MET A 1 -5.98 4.04 -8.51
C MET A 1 -4.99 4.19 -7.36
N SER A 2 -5.46 4.43 -6.13
CA SER A 2 -4.56 4.36 -4.96
C SER A 2 -4.29 2.89 -4.68
N ASN A 3 -3.16 2.41 -5.15
CA ASN A 3 -2.86 0.98 -5.17
C ASN A 3 -2.53 0.43 -3.76
N ARG A 4 -2.38 1.29 -2.73
CA ARG A 4 -1.87 0.89 -1.40
C ARG A 4 -2.85 0.06 -0.60
N THR A 5 -4.14 0.39 -0.57
CA THR A 5 -5.01 -0.39 0.32
C THR A 5 -5.52 -1.70 -0.26
N VAL A 6 -5.61 -1.84 -1.58
CA VAL A 6 -5.89 -3.15 -2.20
C VAL A 6 -4.79 -4.14 -1.81
N ILE A 7 -3.53 -3.68 -1.75
CA ILE A 7 -2.42 -4.51 -1.29
C ILE A 7 -2.55 -4.87 0.18
N TRP A 8 -2.98 -3.95 1.04
CA TRP A 8 -3.23 -4.28 2.44
C TRP A 8 -4.39 -5.25 2.63
N GLU A 9 -5.42 -5.19 1.79
CA GLU A 9 -6.48 -6.21 1.77
C GLU A 9 -5.94 -7.56 1.28
N ASP A 10 -5.08 -7.57 0.27
CA ASP A 10 -4.49 -8.81 -0.27
C ASP A 10 -3.46 -9.44 0.71
N ILE A 11 -2.82 -8.64 1.58
CA ILE A 11 -1.78 -9.09 2.54
C ILE A 11 -2.33 -9.38 3.93
N LEU A 12 -3.32 -8.60 4.38
CA LEU A 12 -4.02 -8.87 5.64
C LEU A 12 -5.16 -9.85 5.40
N GLY A 13 -5.58 -10.08 4.16
CA GLY A 13 -6.61 -11.04 3.79
C GLY A 13 -6.10 -12.47 3.83
N PHE A 14 -6.76 -13.29 4.64
CA PHE A 14 -6.61 -14.76 4.75
C PHE A 14 -6.69 -15.55 3.43
N GLU A 15 -6.96 -14.89 2.30
CA GLU A 15 -7.23 -15.58 1.04
C GLU A 15 -5.99 -15.79 0.16
N ASN A 16 -4.81 -15.21 0.44
CA ASN A 16 -3.66 -15.33 -0.47
C ASN A 16 -2.27 -15.49 0.17
N ALA A 17 -1.78 -14.54 0.99
CA ALA A 17 -0.42 -14.64 1.53
C ALA A 17 -0.19 -13.79 2.79
N GLU A 18 0.39 -14.41 3.83
CA GLU A 18 0.59 -13.85 5.16
C GLU A 18 2.04 -13.95 5.64
N PHE A 19 2.34 -13.29 6.76
CA PHE A 19 3.67 -13.33 7.38
C PHE A 19 3.85 -14.55 8.27
N TYR A 20 4.91 -15.32 8.01
CA TYR A 20 5.30 -16.45 8.84
C TYR A 20 6.76 -16.32 9.29
N ILE A 21 7.04 -16.76 10.52
CA ILE A 21 8.39 -16.83 11.08
C ILE A 21 8.74 -18.28 11.36
N LYS A 22 9.80 -18.78 10.73
CA LYS A 22 10.18 -20.19 10.88
C LYS A 22 11.69 -20.38 10.86
N ARG A 23 12.15 -21.33 11.68
CA ARG A 23 13.55 -21.73 11.76
C ARG A 23 13.90 -22.72 10.65
N TRP A 24 14.97 -22.44 9.92
CA TRP A 24 15.54 -23.30 8.88
C TRP A 24 17.04 -23.52 9.12
N PRO A 25 17.43 -24.56 9.89
CA PRO A 25 18.84 -24.82 10.22
C PRO A 25 19.76 -25.00 9.00
N GLU A 26 19.22 -25.48 7.89
CA GLU A 26 19.93 -25.65 6.62
C GLU A 26 20.37 -24.34 5.97
N LEU A 27 19.84 -23.20 6.40
CA LEU A 27 20.21 -21.87 5.91
C LEU A 27 21.31 -21.19 6.74
N ASP A 28 21.80 -21.84 7.79
CA ASP A 28 22.87 -21.30 8.63
C ASP A 28 24.15 -21.06 7.82
N GLY A 29 24.75 -19.89 8.01
CA GLY A 29 25.95 -19.46 7.31
C GLY A 29 25.69 -18.90 5.90
N LEU A 30 24.45 -18.91 5.40
CA LEU A 30 24.10 -18.24 4.15
C LEU A 30 23.91 -16.74 4.34
N HIS A 31 24.19 -15.98 3.29
CA HIS A 31 23.88 -14.56 3.25
C HIS A 31 22.39 -14.34 2.95
N PHE A 32 21.82 -13.27 3.48
CA PHE A 32 20.41 -12.94 3.26
C PHE A 32 20.06 -12.79 1.77
N LYS A 33 20.98 -12.24 0.95
CA LYS A 33 20.79 -12.15 -0.52
C LYS A 33 20.58 -13.51 -1.20
N ASP A 34 21.15 -14.57 -0.65
CA ASP A 34 21.00 -15.94 -1.17
C ASP A 34 19.71 -16.56 -0.63
N VAL A 35 19.40 -16.34 0.65
CA VAL A 35 18.14 -16.74 1.28
C VAL A 35 16.94 -16.16 0.55
N LEU A 36 17.01 -14.89 0.15
CA LEU A 36 15.95 -14.17 -0.57
C LEU A 36 15.42 -14.90 -1.81
N ILE A 37 16.26 -15.68 -2.49
CA ILE A 37 15.92 -16.41 -3.72
C ILE A 37 15.88 -17.94 -3.52
N SER A 38 15.85 -18.39 -2.26
CA SER A 38 15.87 -19.81 -1.91
C SER A 38 14.48 -20.43 -1.75
N PHE A 39 13.41 -19.64 -1.79
CA PHE A 39 12.03 -20.13 -1.56
C PHE A 39 11.18 -19.96 -2.82
N PRO A 40 10.84 -21.05 -3.53
CA PRO A 40 9.94 -20.99 -4.69
C PRO A 40 8.56 -20.46 -4.35
N ASP A 41 8.04 -20.81 -3.17
CA ASP A 41 6.66 -20.58 -2.76
C ASP A 41 6.52 -19.54 -1.63
N ALA A 42 7.61 -18.83 -1.30
CA ALA A 42 7.58 -17.74 -0.33
C ALA A 42 8.53 -16.59 -0.71
N VAL A 43 8.33 -15.41 -0.11
CA VAL A 43 9.25 -14.28 -0.24
C VAL A 43 9.85 -13.93 1.12
N PRO A 44 11.15 -14.21 1.36
CA PRO A 44 11.84 -13.74 2.56
C PRO A 44 11.88 -12.22 2.62
N CYS A 45 11.46 -11.66 3.74
CA CYS A 45 11.38 -10.21 3.96
C CYS A 45 12.07 -9.74 5.24
N GLY A 46 12.52 -10.66 6.10
CA GLY A 46 13.27 -10.30 7.30
C GLY A 46 13.91 -11.48 8.00
N ILE A 47 14.68 -11.19 9.05
CA ILE A 47 15.28 -12.19 9.93
C ILE A 47 14.94 -11.84 11.38
N LYS A 48 14.52 -12.84 12.16
CA LYS A 48 14.47 -12.77 13.61
C LYS A 48 15.84 -13.15 14.16
N VAL A 49 16.55 -12.18 14.71
CA VAL A 49 17.93 -12.31 15.14
C VAL A 49 17.98 -12.89 16.56
N ALA A 50 18.46 -14.12 16.69
CA ALA A 50 18.52 -14.82 17.97
C ALA A 50 19.45 -14.12 18.97
N ALA A 51 20.59 -13.62 18.49
CA ALA A 51 21.57 -12.90 19.30
C ALA A 51 21.02 -11.59 19.91
N GLU A 52 19.96 -11.03 19.33
CA GLU A 52 19.30 -9.79 19.80
C GLU A 52 18.01 -10.09 20.59
N GLY A 53 17.93 -11.29 21.19
CA GLY A 53 16.76 -11.69 21.97
C GLY A 53 15.50 -11.90 21.12
N GLY A 54 15.67 -12.26 19.85
CA GLY A 54 14.56 -12.47 18.92
C GLY A 54 13.95 -11.17 18.40
N LYS A 55 14.75 -10.11 18.25
CA LYS A 55 14.34 -8.90 17.53
C LYS A 55 14.16 -9.24 16.05
N ILE A 56 13.07 -8.77 15.45
CA ILE A 56 12.81 -8.93 14.02
C ILE A 56 13.43 -7.75 13.28
N ALA A 57 14.28 -8.04 12.30
CA ALA A 57 14.85 -7.08 11.37
C ALA A 57 14.20 -7.27 10.00
N ILE A 58 13.29 -6.37 9.64
CA ILE A 58 12.69 -6.32 8.31
C ILE A 58 13.70 -5.71 7.34
N ASN A 59 13.78 -6.27 6.12
CA ASN A 59 14.66 -5.81 5.06
C ASN A 59 16.13 -5.68 5.50
N PRO A 60 16.77 -6.76 6.01
CA PRO A 60 18.15 -6.71 6.46
C PRO A 60 19.13 -6.50 5.29
N ASP A 61 20.38 -6.19 5.62
CA ASP A 61 21.47 -6.05 4.65
C ASP A 61 21.69 -7.38 3.90
N ASP A 62 22.01 -7.28 2.61
CA ASP A 62 22.32 -8.43 1.74
C ASP A 62 23.45 -9.31 2.26
N ASP A 63 24.41 -8.69 2.96
CA ASP A 63 25.58 -9.36 3.52
C ASP A 63 25.33 -9.89 4.94
N TYR A 64 24.14 -9.72 5.52
CA TYR A 64 23.76 -10.38 6.77
C TYR A 64 23.90 -11.90 6.64
N VAL A 65 24.64 -12.52 7.55
CA VAL A 65 24.85 -13.98 7.59
C VAL A 65 23.95 -14.59 8.64
N LEU A 66 23.09 -15.53 8.24
CA LEU A 66 22.19 -16.25 9.16
C LEU A 66 23.01 -17.08 10.15
N LYS A 67 22.68 -16.94 11.43
CA LYS A 67 23.34 -17.64 12.54
C LYS A 67 22.46 -18.75 13.10
N GLU A 68 23.10 -19.63 13.85
CA GLU A 68 22.39 -20.65 14.62
C GLU A 68 21.32 -19.99 15.52
N GLY A 69 20.08 -20.43 15.35
CA GLY A 69 18.90 -19.94 16.06
C GLY A 69 18.13 -18.81 15.36
N ASP A 70 18.68 -18.19 14.31
CA ASP A 70 17.96 -17.17 13.56
C ASP A 70 16.76 -17.76 12.80
N GLU A 71 15.64 -17.05 12.75
CA GLU A 71 14.43 -17.49 12.04
C GLU A 71 14.16 -16.56 10.86
N VAL A 72 13.65 -17.11 9.76
CA VAL A 72 13.35 -16.33 8.54
C VAL A 72 11.91 -15.86 8.61
N LEU A 73 11.69 -14.55 8.43
CA LEU A 73 10.38 -13.96 8.19
C LEU A 73 10.10 -14.01 6.69
N VAL A 74 9.00 -14.64 6.30
CA VAL A 74 8.58 -14.78 4.91
C VAL A 74 7.13 -14.32 4.72
N ILE A 75 6.78 -13.99 3.48
CA ILE A 75 5.38 -13.94 3.01
C ILE A 75 5.09 -15.24 2.26
N ALA A 76 4.11 -16.02 2.70
CA ALA A 76 3.73 -17.31 2.13
C ALA A 76 2.21 -17.54 2.21
N GLU A 77 1.68 -18.51 1.48
CA GLU A 77 0.23 -18.84 1.49
C GLU A 77 -0.21 -19.42 2.84
N ASP A 78 0.59 -20.31 3.41
CA ASP A 78 0.32 -21.00 4.69
C ASP A 78 1.64 -21.37 5.40
N ASP A 79 1.59 -21.82 6.65
CA ASP A 79 2.77 -22.13 7.47
C ASP A 79 3.56 -23.38 7.02
N ASP A 80 2.91 -24.25 6.24
CA ASP A 80 3.43 -25.52 5.75
C ASP A 80 3.59 -25.62 4.22
N THR A 81 3.23 -24.56 3.48
CA THR A 81 3.25 -24.53 1.99
C THR A 81 4.59 -24.16 1.37
N TYR A 82 5.58 -23.77 2.18
CA TYR A 82 6.88 -23.33 1.71
C TYR A 82 8.04 -24.04 2.39
N ALA A 83 9.11 -24.23 1.61
CA ALA A 83 10.39 -24.75 2.08
C ALA A 83 11.52 -24.13 1.24
N PRO A 84 12.74 -24.03 1.79
CA PRO A 84 13.88 -23.67 0.98
C PRO A 84 14.15 -24.80 -0.02
N ASP A 85 14.30 -24.44 -1.29
CA ASP A 85 14.74 -25.33 -2.34
C ASP A 85 16.13 -24.93 -2.83
N ARG A 86 16.74 -25.78 -3.65
CA ARG A 86 17.94 -25.45 -4.38
C ARG A 86 17.70 -24.18 -5.17
N LEU A 87 18.72 -23.32 -5.19
CA LEU A 87 18.68 -22.12 -6.00
C LEU A 87 18.31 -22.45 -7.47
N PRO A 88 17.40 -21.70 -8.10
CA PRO A 88 16.83 -22.05 -9.40
C PRO A 88 17.89 -22.11 -10.51
N GLU A 89 18.02 -23.25 -11.18
CA GLU A 89 18.80 -23.34 -12.43
C GLU A 89 18.07 -22.54 -13.53
N GLN A 90 18.71 -21.54 -14.15
CA GLN A 90 18.16 -20.93 -15.36
C GLN A 90 19.01 -21.11 -16.60
N SER A 91 18.31 -21.52 -17.64
CA SER A 91 18.76 -21.93 -18.95
C SER A 91 19.28 -20.76 -19.80
N LEU A 92 20.30 -21.08 -20.60
CA LEU A 92 21.02 -20.17 -21.48
C LEU A 92 20.15 -19.69 -22.65
N ALA A 93 19.76 -18.41 -22.67
CA ALA A 93 19.40 -17.73 -23.91
C ALA A 93 19.74 -16.21 -23.85
N PHE A 94 20.93 -15.90 -24.38
CA PHE A 94 21.38 -14.65 -25.02
C PHE A 94 20.99 -13.29 -24.43
N CYS A 95 21.94 -12.65 -23.73
CA CYS A 95 22.27 -11.21 -23.83
C CYS A 95 23.60 -10.91 -23.09
N PRO A 96 24.54 -10.11 -23.64
CA PRO A 96 25.87 -9.95 -23.07
C PRO A 96 25.92 -8.76 -22.09
N SER A 97 25.60 -8.98 -20.81
CA SER A 97 26.10 -8.09 -19.74
C SER A 97 25.93 -8.70 -18.35
N VAL A 98 27.08 -9.01 -17.74
CA VAL A 98 27.37 -9.37 -16.34
C VAL A 98 26.58 -10.56 -15.77
N THR A 99 27.12 -11.76 -16.01
CA THR A 99 26.78 -12.99 -15.30
C THR A 99 27.47 -13.02 -13.94
N THR A 100 26.72 -13.05 -12.83
CA THR A 100 27.27 -13.43 -11.52
C THR A 100 26.81 -14.86 -11.24
N VAL A 101 27.76 -15.78 -11.14
CA VAL A 101 27.51 -17.16 -10.69
C VAL A 101 27.50 -17.12 -9.16
N LEU A 102 26.34 -17.31 -8.53
CA LEU A 102 26.27 -17.54 -7.09
C LEU A 102 26.85 -18.93 -6.79
N LYS A 103 27.86 -18.99 -5.91
CA LYS A 103 28.56 -20.23 -5.55
C LYS A 103 28.10 -20.70 -4.18
N TRP A 104 27.54 -21.91 -4.11
CA TRP A 104 27.27 -22.57 -2.83
C TRP A 104 28.47 -23.41 -2.39
N ALA A 105 29.00 -23.13 -1.20
CA ALA A 105 30.01 -23.97 -0.57
C ALA A 105 29.31 -24.90 0.44
N GLY A 106 28.84 -26.07 0.00
CA GLY A 106 28.17 -26.99 0.92
C GLY A 106 28.09 -28.46 0.50
N LEU A 107 27.97 -28.79 -0.79
CA LEU A 107 27.66 -30.17 -1.22
C LEU A 107 28.32 -30.56 -2.56
N GLY A 108 29.66 -30.47 -2.67
CA GLY A 108 30.46 -31.23 -3.67
C GLY A 108 30.15 -31.08 -5.17
N TYR A 109 29.18 -30.25 -5.57
CA TYR A 109 28.75 -30.03 -6.95
C TYR A 109 28.48 -28.53 -7.17
N GLU A 110 29.04 -27.99 -8.24
CA GLU A 110 28.87 -26.59 -8.66
C GLU A 110 27.51 -26.43 -9.39
N ILE A 111 26.54 -25.79 -8.74
CA ILE A 111 25.26 -25.40 -9.37
C ILE A 111 25.15 -23.88 -9.21
N GLY A 112 25.05 -23.15 -10.33
CA GLY A 112 25.08 -21.70 -10.36
C GLY A 112 23.84 -21.11 -11.00
N VAL A 113 23.16 -20.22 -10.29
CA VAL A 113 22.09 -19.38 -10.87
C VAL A 113 22.73 -18.28 -11.72
N GLN A 114 22.23 -18.08 -12.94
CA GLN A 114 22.52 -16.88 -13.72
C GLN A 114 21.36 -15.89 -13.60
N VAL A 115 21.40 -15.01 -12.60
CA VAL A 115 20.45 -13.90 -12.49
C VAL A 115 20.97 -12.71 -13.29
N ARG A 116 20.09 -12.07 -14.06
CA ARG A 116 20.41 -10.90 -14.88
C ARG A 116 20.50 -9.64 -14.01
N ARG A 117 21.70 -9.36 -13.49
CA ARG A 117 22.06 -8.05 -12.88
C ARG A 117 22.17 -6.91 -13.91
N GLY A 118 21.41 -6.97 -15.01
CA GLY A 118 21.51 -6.08 -16.16
C GLY A 118 21.50 -4.60 -15.79
N LEU A 119 22.04 -3.76 -16.68
CA LEU A 119 21.97 -2.31 -16.54
C LEU A 119 20.53 -1.86 -16.76
N PHE A 120 19.88 -1.36 -15.71
CA PHE A 120 18.59 -0.66 -15.78
C PHE A 120 18.78 0.78 -15.29
N PRO A 121 17.88 1.71 -15.65
CA PRO A 121 17.98 3.10 -15.24
C PRO A 121 17.95 3.20 -13.72
N LYS A 122 19.00 3.77 -13.11
CA LYS A 122 18.99 4.13 -11.69
C LYS A 122 18.19 5.42 -11.52
N ILE A 123 16.87 5.30 -11.60
CA ILE A 123 15.94 6.42 -11.39
C ILE A 123 15.94 6.73 -9.90
N ALA A 124 16.28 7.96 -9.52
CA ALA A 124 16.13 8.40 -8.14
C ALA A 124 14.64 8.46 -7.80
N ASP A 125 14.28 8.16 -6.55
CA ASP A 125 12.93 8.43 -6.09
C ASP A 125 12.61 9.92 -6.32
N PRO A 126 11.46 10.24 -6.95
CA PRO A 126 11.06 11.63 -7.08
C PRO A 126 10.86 12.22 -5.68
N PRO A 127 11.18 13.52 -5.48
CA PRO A 127 10.91 14.15 -4.19
C PRO A 127 9.42 14.05 -3.88
N LYS A 128 9.08 13.79 -2.61
CA LYS A 128 7.68 13.85 -2.17
C LYS A 128 7.16 15.27 -2.42
N TYR A 129 5.99 15.36 -3.05
CA TYR A 129 5.32 16.63 -3.28
C TYR A 129 4.27 16.87 -2.20
N PRO A 130 3.99 18.14 -1.84
CA PRO A 130 2.90 18.46 -0.93
C PRO A 130 1.56 17.89 -1.43
N GLU A 131 0.81 17.26 -0.53
CA GLU A 131 -0.50 16.70 -0.80
C GLU A 131 -1.60 17.52 -0.12
N CYS A 132 -2.80 17.54 -0.70
CA CYS A 132 -3.97 18.18 -0.12
C CYS A 132 -5.04 17.12 0.17
N ILE A 133 -5.25 16.84 1.45
CA ILE A 133 -6.14 15.80 1.96
C ILE A 133 -7.37 16.42 2.61
N LEU A 134 -8.55 15.83 2.40
CA LEU A 134 -9.79 16.23 3.06
C LEU A 134 -10.29 15.15 4.01
N PHE A 135 -10.52 15.48 5.27
CA PHE A 135 -11.28 14.67 6.22
C PHE A 135 -12.72 15.19 6.31
N CYS A 136 -13.68 14.31 6.05
CA CYS A 136 -15.11 14.53 6.20
C CYS A 136 -15.61 13.78 7.44
N GLY A 137 -15.96 14.50 8.50
CA GLY A 137 -16.35 13.94 9.80
C GLY A 137 -15.36 14.25 10.92
N TRP A 138 -15.79 14.02 12.17
CA TRP A 138 -14.93 14.09 13.36
C TRP A 138 -14.88 12.70 13.99
N ARG A 139 -13.85 11.93 13.66
CA ARG A 139 -13.64 10.59 14.21
C ARG A 139 -13.15 10.67 15.67
N ARG A 140 -13.40 9.63 16.47
CA ARG A 140 -12.66 9.46 17.73
C ARG A 140 -11.15 9.34 17.45
N ASP A 141 -10.34 9.94 18.31
CA ASP A 141 -8.87 9.90 18.22
C ASP A 141 -8.33 10.38 16.86
N ILE A 142 -8.99 11.38 16.25
CA ILE A 142 -8.58 11.96 14.96
C ILE A 142 -7.18 12.58 15.01
N ASP A 143 -6.74 12.98 16.19
CA ASP A 143 -5.39 13.44 16.51
C ASP A 143 -4.30 12.41 16.19
N ASP A 144 -4.52 11.12 16.49
CA ASP A 144 -3.61 10.04 16.11
C ASP A 144 -3.47 9.94 14.58
N MET A 145 -4.59 10.05 13.84
CA MET A 145 -4.56 10.05 12.37
C MET A 145 -3.79 11.26 11.82
N ILE A 146 -3.96 12.43 12.42
CA ILE A 146 -3.21 13.64 12.04
C ILE A 146 -1.72 13.43 12.27
N MET A 147 -1.31 12.84 13.39
CA MET A 147 0.09 12.54 13.68
C MET A 147 0.70 11.51 12.71
N VAL A 148 -0.08 10.52 12.29
CA VAL A 148 0.35 9.57 11.25
C VAL A 148 0.55 10.28 9.91
N LEU A 149 -0.36 11.17 9.51
CA LEU A 149 -0.21 11.97 8.28
C LEU A 149 0.99 12.92 8.36
N GLU A 150 1.20 13.58 9.50
CA GLU A 150 2.34 14.46 9.75
C GLU A 150 3.69 13.74 9.57
N ALA A 151 3.78 12.48 9.99
CA ALA A 151 4.99 11.69 9.81
C ALA A 151 5.22 11.24 8.35
N CYS A 152 4.16 11.15 7.55
CA CYS A 152 4.18 10.54 6.21
C CYS A 152 4.28 11.56 5.07
N LEU A 153 3.67 12.74 5.22
CA LEU A 153 3.49 13.74 4.18
C LEU A 153 4.69 14.68 4.02
N ALA A 154 4.82 15.25 2.81
CA ALA A 154 5.87 16.22 2.52
C ALA A 154 5.60 17.59 3.18
N PRO A 155 6.65 18.38 3.49
CA PRO A 155 6.48 19.74 3.97
C PRO A 155 5.61 20.62 3.07
N GLY A 156 4.65 21.32 3.66
CA GLY A 156 3.70 22.18 2.95
C GLY A 156 2.42 21.47 2.50
N SER A 157 2.20 20.24 2.95
CA SER A 157 0.93 19.52 2.73
C SER A 157 -0.20 20.16 3.53
N GLN A 158 -1.43 19.98 3.09
CA GLN A 158 -2.62 20.54 3.73
C GLN A 158 -3.60 19.45 4.12
N LEU A 159 -4.10 19.51 5.35
CA LEU A 159 -5.19 18.67 5.83
C LEU A 159 -6.42 19.52 6.13
N TRP A 160 -7.42 19.38 5.27
CA TRP A 160 -8.70 20.07 5.40
C TRP A 160 -9.64 19.23 6.26
N MET A 161 -10.18 19.83 7.33
CA MET A 161 -11.13 19.17 8.21
C MET A 161 -12.52 19.77 8.04
N PHE A 162 -13.44 18.99 7.47
CA PHE A 162 -14.82 19.36 7.21
C PHE A 162 -15.77 18.54 8.10
N ASN A 163 -16.37 19.19 9.11
CA ASN A 163 -17.26 18.55 10.07
C ASN A 163 -18.10 19.58 10.85
N GLU A 164 -19.03 19.07 11.66
CA GLU A 164 -20.03 19.87 12.39
C GLU A 164 -19.47 20.46 13.70
N VAL A 165 -18.25 20.11 14.11
CA VAL A 165 -17.62 20.67 15.33
C VAL A 165 -17.26 22.14 15.09
N PRO A 166 -17.67 23.08 15.94
CA PRO A 166 -17.33 24.49 15.79
C PRO A 166 -15.81 24.72 15.82
N GLU A 167 -15.29 25.55 14.92
CA GLU A 167 -13.84 25.79 14.76
C GLU A 167 -13.13 26.14 16.07
N LYS A 168 -13.77 26.96 16.91
CA LYS A 168 -13.26 27.42 18.22
C LYS A 168 -13.05 26.29 19.24
N GLU A 169 -13.71 25.15 19.06
CA GLU A 169 -13.61 24.00 19.96
C GLU A 169 -12.59 22.96 19.47
N ARG A 170 -12.22 23.02 18.18
CA ARG A 170 -11.38 21.99 17.55
C ARG A 170 -9.98 21.96 18.12
N GLU A 171 -9.32 23.11 18.24
CA GLU A 171 -7.97 23.19 18.83
C GLU A 171 -7.94 22.60 20.24
N LYS A 172 -8.98 22.87 21.04
CA LYS A 172 -9.08 22.31 22.39
C LYS A 172 -9.26 20.79 22.36
N LYS A 173 -10.17 20.26 21.52
CA LYS A 173 -10.38 18.81 21.41
C LYS A 173 -9.10 18.08 20.97
N LEU A 174 -8.35 18.66 20.02
CA LEU A 174 -7.07 18.10 19.56
C LEU A 174 -6.01 18.14 20.67
N ALA A 175 -5.91 19.26 21.40
CA ALA A 175 -4.99 19.39 22.53
C ALA A 175 -5.34 18.42 23.68
N ASP A 176 -6.63 18.20 23.95
CA ASP A 176 -7.12 17.24 24.94
C ASP A 176 -6.75 15.79 24.54
N GLY A 177 -6.67 15.48 23.23
CA GLY A 177 -6.12 14.22 22.68
C GLY A 177 -4.59 14.12 22.70
N GLY A 178 -3.90 15.22 23.02
CA GLY A 178 -2.43 15.28 23.10
C GLY A 178 -1.74 15.82 21.83
N LEU A 179 -2.50 16.28 20.84
CA LEU A 179 -1.96 16.92 19.64
C LEU A 179 -1.73 18.43 19.86
N ASP A 180 -0.46 18.83 19.77
CA ASP A 180 -0.06 20.25 19.73
C ASP A 180 0.07 20.70 18.27
N VAL A 181 -0.98 21.34 17.75
CA VAL A 181 -1.05 21.83 16.36
C VAL A 181 0.12 22.76 16.01
N SER A 182 0.69 23.47 16.99
CA SER A 182 1.82 24.38 16.76
C SER A 182 3.14 23.67 16.45
N ARG A 183 3.21 22.35 16.68
CA ARG A 183 4.39 21.52 16.43
C ARG A 183 4.34 20.76 15.11
N LEU A 184 3.27 20.89 14.33
CA LEU A 184 3.20 20.31 13.00
C LEU A 184 4.19 21.04 12.09
N GLU A 185 5.08 20.29 11.45
CA GLU A 185 6.11 20.79 10.54
C GLU A 185 5.71 20.57 9.07
N ASN A 186 5.05 19.46 8.78
CA ASN A 186 4.73 19.04 7.42
C ASN A 186 3.33 19.43 6.97
N VAL A 187 2.36 19.38 7.88
CA VAL A 187 0.93 19.52 7.59
C VAL A 187 0.34 20.81 8.17
N GLU A 188 -0.31 21.60 7.31
CA GLU A 188 -1.15 22.72 7.70
C GLU A 188 -2.61 22.28 7.87
N LEU A 189 -3.22 22.54 9.03
CA LEU A 189 -4.63 22.25 9.28
C LEU A 189 -5.53 23.37 8.77
N VAL A 190 -6.48 23.04 7.90
CA VAL A 190 -7.47 23.98 7.37
C VAL A 190 -8.87 23.60 7.86
N HIS A 191 -9.53 24.48 8.60
CA HIS A 191 -10.80 24.19 9.25
C HIS A 191 -12.00 24.68 8.44
N HIS A 192 -12.95 23.79 8.18
CA HIS A 192 -14.26 24.14 7.61
C HIS A 192 -15.40 23.54 8.43
N GLU A 193 -16.33 24.38 8.86
CA GLU A 193 -17.55 23.95 9.54
C GLU A 193 -18.66 23.63 8.53
N GLY A 194 -19.26 22.46 8.65
CA GLY A 194 -20.35 22.04 7.80
C GLY A 194 -20.76 20.60 8.01
N ASN A 195 -21.84 20.22 7.35
CA ASN A 195 -22.44 18.90 7.48
C ASN A 195 -22.24 18.12 6.18
N ALA A 196 -21.57 16.97 6.29
CA ALA A 196 -21.16 16.12 5.17
C ALA A 196 -22.31 15.44 4.42
N VAL A 197 -23.53 15.41 4.96
CA VAL A 197 -24.71 14.93 4.24
C VAL A 197 -25.50 16.05 3.57
N ILE A 198 -25.09 17.32 3.73
CA ILE A 198 -25.73 18.47 3.09
C ILE A 198 -24.95 18.89 1.85
N ARG A 199 -25.53 18.64 0.66
CA ARG A 199 -24.93 18.97 -0.64
C ARG A 199 -24.39 20.40 -0.71
N ARG A 200 -25.20 21.40 -0.32
CA ARG A 200 -24.83 22.82 -0.38
C ARG A 200 -23.55 23.14 0.41
N HIS A 201 -23.28 22.40 1.49
CA HIS A 201 -22.07 22.63 2.30
C HIS A 201 -20.84 22.03 1.61
N LEU A 202 -20.96 20.82 1.05
CA LEU A 202 -19.91 20.19 0.24
C LEU A 202 -19.60 20.98 -1.04
N GLU A 203 -20.61 21.61 -1.65
CA GLU A 203 -20.45 22.46 -2.84
C GLU A 203 -19.60 23.72 -2.58
N ASN A 204 -19.34 24.10 -1.33
CA ASN A 204 -18.42 25.19 -1.03
C ASN A 204 -16.96 24.74 -1.02
N LEU A 205 -16.69 23.44 -1.01
CA LEU A 205 -15.34 22.89 -1.00
C LEU A 205 -14.79 22.72 -2.44
N PRO A 206 -13.47 22.92 -2.64
CA PRO A 206 -12.81 22.66 -3.91
C PRO A 206 -12.50 21.16 -4.08
N LEU A 207 -13.55 20.32 -4.13
CA LEU A 207 -13.47 18.86 -4.14
C LEU A 207 -12.57 18.25 -5.22
N GLU A 208 -12.26 18.98 -6.30
CA GLU A 208 -11.39 18.54 -7.39
C GLU A 208 -9.90 18.82 -7.15
N LYS A 209 -9.56 19.55 -6.09
CA LYS A 209 -8.17 19.86 -5.73
C LYS A 209 -7.55 18.86 -4.76
N PHE A 210 -8.37 18.08 -4.06
CA PHE A 210 -7.88 17.13 -3.08
C PHE A 210 -7.32 15.89 -3.78
N ASP A 211 -6.11 15.49 -3.40
CA ASP A 211 -5.49 14.26 -3.87
C ASP A 211 -6.25 13.04 -3.30
N SER A 212 -6.63 13.16 -2.02
CA SER A 212 -7.41 12.15 -1.29
C SER A 212 -8.48 12.78 -0.40
N ILE A 213 -9.65 12.14 -0.33
CA ILE A 213 -10.76 12.50 0.54
C ILE A 213 -11.08 11.30 1.43
N LEU A 214 -11.02 11.46 2.75
CA LEU A 214 -11.40 10.44 3.72
C LEU A 214 -12.75 10.82 4.36
N ILE A 215 -13.73 9.95 4.23
CA ILE A 215 -15.05 10.05 4.86
C ILE A 215 -15.01 9.16 6.09
N LEU A 216 -15.00 9.78 7.26
CA LEU A 216 -14.81 9.12 8.55
C LEU A 216 -16.15 8.97 9.26
N ALA A 217 -16.31 7.90 10.02
CA ALA A 217 -17.43 7.74 10.93
C ALA A 217 -17.36 8.81 12.02
N ASP A 218 -18.46 9.55 12.20
CA ASP A 218 -18.54 10.62 13.20
C ASP A 218 -18.65 10.02 14.61
N GLU A 219 -17.83 10.49 15.55
CA GLU A 219 -17.79 10.07 16.96
C GLU A 219 -19.20 10.06 17.59
N LEU A 220 -20.06 11.01 17.21
CA LEU A 220 -21.41 11.15 17.75
C LEU A 220 -22.37 10.02 17.33
N LEU A 221 -22.02 9.25 16.30
CA LEU A 221 -22.89 8.26 15.66
C LEU A 221 -22.28 6.85 15.64
N GLU A 222 -21.09 6.66 16.22
CA GLU A 222 -20.43 5.35 16.32
C GLU A 222 -21.28 4.30 17.04
N ASP A 223 -22.14 4.71 17.99
CA ASP A 223 -23.07 3.81 18.70
C ASP A 223 -24.12 3.18 17.77
N SER A 224 -24.35 3.77 16.58
CA SER A 224 -25.25 3.26 15.56
C SER A 224 -24.50 3.04 14.25
N VAL A 225 -23.79 1.91 14.16
CA VAL A 225 -23.07 1.40 12.98
C VAL A 225 -23.85 1.64 11.67
N VAL A 226 -25.13 1.28 11.64
CA VAL A 226 -25.99 1.44 10.44
C VAL A 226 -26.17 2.90 10.04
N GLN A 227 -26.29 3.82 11.01
CA GLN A 227 -26.42 5.25 10.73
C GLN A 227 -25.09 5.89 10.31
N ALA A 228 -23.98 5.50 10.94
CA ALA A 228 -22.65 5.92 10.53
C ALA A 228 -22.39 5.54 9.06
N ASP A 229 -22.60 4.27 8.71
CA ASP A 229 -22.45 3.78 7.34
C ASP A 229 -23.35 4.51 6.35
N SER A 230 -24.62 4.72 6.72
CA SER A 230 -25.59 5.43 5.87
C SER A 230 -25.12 6.86 5.57
N ARG A 231 -24.53 7.56 6.54
CA ARG A 231 -23.97 8.90 6.34
C ARG A 231 -22.72 8.88 5.50
N SER A 232 -21.79 7.96 5.77
CA SER A 232 -20.56 7.82 4.98
C SER A 232 -20.88 7.57 3.50
N LEU A 233 -21.83 6.67 3.22
CA LEU A 233 -22.30 6.41 1.86
C LEU A 233 -23.03 7.60 1.24
N ALA A 234 -23.88 8.30 2.00
CA ALA A 234 -24.54 9.51 1.50
C ALA A 234 -23.52 10.60 1.12
N THR A 235 -22.51 10.82 1.96
CA THR A 235 -21.42 11.76 1.68
C THR A 235 -20.62 11.34 0.45
N LEU A 236 -20.28 10.05 0.31
CA LEU A 236 -19.57 9.50 -0.86
C LEU A 236 -20.34 9.79 -2.15
N LEU A 237 -21.63 9.47 -2.17
CA LEU A 237 -22.50 9.70 -3.31
C LEU A 237 -22.61 11.18 -3.67
N LEU A 238 -22.78 12.05 -2.65
CA LEU A 238 -22.87 13.50 -2.86
C LEU A 238 -21.58 14.08 -3.44
N ILE A 239 -20.41 13.70 -2.91
CA ILE A 239 -19.12 14.19 -3.41
C ILE A 239 -18.93 13.78 -4.87
N ARG A 240 -19.19 12.50 -5.21
CA ARG A 240 -19.08 12.01 -6.59
C ARG A 240 -20.04 12.70 -7.53
N ASP A 241 -21.28 12.93 -7.10
CA ASP A 241 -22.28 13.61 -7.91
C ASP A 241 -21.90 15.09 -8.15
N ILE A 242 -21.43 15.81 -7.12
CA ILE A 242 -20.93 17.19 -7.25
C ILE A 242 -19.73 17.26 -8.20
N GLN A 243 -18.74 16.38 -8.05
CA GLN A 243 -17.58 16.32 -8.94
C GLN A 243 -18.01 16.07 -10.39
N SER A 244 -18.96 15.16 -10.61
CA SER A 244 -19.49 14.86 -11.95
C SER A 244 -20.18 16.07 -12.59
N GLU A 245 -21.05 16.76 -11.86
CA GLU A 245 -21.75 17.95 -12.35
C GLU A 245 -20.80 19.10 -12.72
N ARG A 246 -19.76 19.32 -11.90
CA ARG A 246 -18.75 20.36 -12.13
C ARG A 246 -17.86 20.05 -13.34
N LEU A 247 -17.53 18.78 -13.57
CA LEU A 247 -16.82 18.35 -14.78
C LEU A 247 -17.64 18.63 -16.05
N GLN A 248 -18.93 18.32 -16.04
CA GLN A 248 -19.82 18.59 -17.18
C GLN A 248 -19.94 20.09 -17.51
N HIS A 249 -19.94 20.95 -16.49
CA HIS A 249 -19.95 22.41 -16.69
C HIS A 249 -18.63 22.93 -17.28
N LYS A 250 -17.50 22.34 -16.92
CA LYS A 250 -16.18 22.70 -17.45
C LYS A 250 -16.02 22.30 -18.92
N ASP A 251 -16.49 21.11 -19.30
CA ASP A 251 -16.43 20.63 -20.69
C ASP A 251 -17.38 21.40 -21.62
N ARG A 252 -18.57 21.79 -21.12
CA ARG A 252 -19.53 22.62 -21.88
C ARG A 252 -18.99 24.01 -22.24
N ASN A 253 -18.10 24.57 -21.41
CA ASN A 253 -17.48 25.87 -21.70
C ASN A 253 -16.23 25.77 -22.60
N SER A 254 -15.77 24.54 -22.92
CA SER A 254 -14.47 24.33 -23.59
C SER A 254 -14.56 24.11 -25.12
N THR A 255 -15.59 23.48 -25.71
CA THR A 255 -15.91 23.60 -27.17
C THR A 255 -17.24 22.92 -27.58
N SER A 256 -18.08 23.68 -28.33
CA SER A 256 -19.09 23.34 -29.36
C SER A 256 -19.83 21.97 -29.44
N LEU A 257 -21.18 22.07 -29.47
CA LEU A 257 -22.18 21.28 -30.25
C LEU A 257 -22.11 19.73 -30.24
N ARG A 258 -22.96 19.05 -29.44
CA ARG A 258 -24.18 18.31 -29.90
C ARG A 258 -24.78 17.34 -28.85
N PHE A 259 -26.10 17.23 -28.97
CA PHE A 259 -27.04 16.14 -28.67
C PHE A 259 -27.31 15.69 -27.21
N SER A 260 -28.54 16.01 -26.80
CA SER A 260 -29.27 15.48 -25.66
C SER A 260 -29.71 14.03 -25.89
N GLY A 261 -29.35 13.16 -24.96
CA GLY A 261 -29.93 11.82 -24.81
C GLY A 261 -29.61 11.28 -23.42
N PHE A 262 -30.56 11.37 -22.49
CA PHE A 262 -30.46 10.74 -21.18
C PHE A 262 -30.52 9.21 -21.34
N SER A 263 -29.44 8.52 -20.96
CA SER A 263 -29.40 7.05 -20.82
C SER A 263 -28.80 6.69 -19.46
N HIS A 264 -29.45 5.75 -18.76
CA HIS A 264 -29.06 5.22 -17.45
C HIS A 264 -27.69 4.50 -17.43
N SER A 265 -27.03 4.36 -18.59
CA SER A 265 -25.65 3.86 -18.76
C SER A 265 -24.59 4.98 -18.76
N SER A 266 -25.00 6.25 -18.78
CA SER A 266 -24.11 7.41 -18.89
C SER A 266 -23.55 7.85 -17.53
N TRP A 267 -24.34 7.76 -16.45
CA TRP A 267 -23.93 8.24 -15.12
C TRP A 267 -22.82 7.38 -14.50
N ILE A 268 -22.89 6.05 -14.63
CA ILE A 268 -21.86 5.12 -14.12
C ILE A 268 -20.50 5.42 -14.78
N ARG A 269 -20.51 5.62 -16.10
CA ARG A 269 -19.30 5.95 -16.87
C ARG A 269 -18.77 7.34 -16.54
N GLN A 270 -19.65 8.27 -16.16
CA GLN A 270 -19.30 9.62 -15.72
C GLN A 270 -18.72 9.65 -14.30
N MET A 271 -19.23 8.83 -13.38
CA MET A 271 -18.65 8.64 -12.04
C MET A 271 -17.27 7.97 -12.14
N GLN A 272 -17.09 7.02 -13.06
CA GLN A 272 -15.79 6.41 -13.33
C GLN A 272 -14.76 7.44 -13.85
N ASN A 273 -15.12 8.34 -14.77
CA ASN A 273 -14.20 9.40 -15.22
C ASN A 273 -13.86 10.45 -14.13
N ALA A 274 -14.76 10.66 -13.16
CA ALA A 274 -14.50 11.52 -11.99
C ALA A 274 -13.62 10.81 -10.94
N SER A 275 -13.73 9.48 -10.85
CA SER A 275 -12.89 8.62 -10.00
C SER A 275 -11.40 8.73 -10.32
N ASP A 276 -11.05 8.93 -11.59
CA ASP A 276 -9.65 8.99 -12.04
C ASP A 276 -8.86 10.20 -11.51
N LYS A 277 -9.49 11.19 -10.85
CA LYS A 277 -8.84 12.44 -10.42
C LYS A 277 -8.61 12.60 -8.91
N SER A 278 -9.42 11.97 -8.06
CA SER A 278 -9.32 12.10 -6.60
C SER A 278 -9.75 10.80 -5.94
N ILE A 279 -8.90 10.30 -5.03
CA ILE A 279 -9.15 9.08 -4.27
C ILE A 279 -10.16 9.40 -3.17
N ILE A 280 -11.25 8.62 -3.05
CA ILE A 280 -12.22 8.81 -1.95
C ILE A 280 -12.25 7.54 -1.13
N LEU A 281 -11.81 7.65 0.12
CA LEU A 281 -11.83 6.57 1.09
C LEU A 281 -13.02 6.74 2.03
N SER A 282 -13.92 5.77 2.13
CA SER A 282 -15.05 5.82 3.06
C SER A 282 -14.90 4.75 4.14
N GLU A 283 -14.95 5.16 5.41
CA GLU A 283 -15.05 4.23 6.53
C GLU A 283 -16.47 3.63 6.57
N ILE A 284 -16.53 2.29 6.60
CA ILE A 284 -17.78 1.53 6.74
C ILE A 284 -17.57 0.49 7.84
N LEU A 285 -18.41 0.53 8.86
CA LEU A 285 -18.28 -0.26 10.06
C LEU A 285 -18.96 -1.64 9.92
N ASP A 286 -20.06 -1.76 9.17
CA ASP A 286 -20.75 -3.05 8.91
C ASP A 286 -20.26 -3.71 7.60
N SER A 287 -19.74 -4.94 7.73
CA SER A 287 -19.30 -5.76 6.58
C SER A 287 -20.43 -6.10 5.61
N ARG A 288 -21.69 -6.15 6.08
CA ARG A 288 -22.85 -6.36 5.19
C ARG A 288 -23.07 -5.17 4.27
N THR A 289 -22.92 -3.96 4.78
CA THR A 289 -23.03 -2.72 4.00
C THR A 289 -21.95 -2.68 2.93
N ARG A 290 -20.71 -3.03 3.28
CA ARG A 290 -19.58 -3.15 2.34
C ARG A 290 -19.93 -4.05 1.15
N ASN A 291 -20.46 -5.23 1.41
CA ASN A 291 -20.81 -6.22 0.36
C ASN A 291 -21.90 -5.75 -0.60
N LEU A 292 -22.79 -4.85 -0.17
CA LEU A 292 -23.81 -4.26 -1.05
C LEU A 292 -23.21 -3.17 -1.95
N VAL A 293 -22.22 -2.43 -1.44
CA VAL A 293 -21.59 -1.30 -2.13
C VAL A 293 -20.56 -1.79 -3.15
N SER A 294 -19.86 -2.89 -2.89
CA SER A 294 -18.88 -3.48 -3.82
C SER A 294 -19.49 -3.83 -5.19
N VAL A 295 -20.77 -4.23 -5.23
CA VAL A 295 -21.50 -4.55 -6.46
C VAL A 295 -21.76 -3.32 -7.34
N SER A 296 -21.73 -2.12 -6.76
CA SER A 296 -22.21 -0.89 -7.42
C SER A 296 -21.17 -0.15 -8.27
N ARG A 297 -19.88 -0.55 -8.26
CA ARG A 297 -18.76 0.21 -8.87
C ARG A 297 -18.63 1.68 -8.40
N ILE A 298 -19.36 2.08 -7.36
CA ILE A 298 -19.21 3.36 -6.63
C ILE A 298 -18.01 3.26 -5.65
N SER A 299 -17.43 2.06 -5.54
CA SER A 299 -16.56 1.55 -4.50
C SER A 299 -15.09 1.91 -4.65
N ASP A 300 -14.76 3.18 -4.88
CA ASP A 300 -13.35 3.58 -4.96
C ASP A 300 -12.67 3.77 -3.60
N TYR A 301 -13.30 3.25 -2.55
CA TYR A 301 -12.66 2.49 -1.47
C TYR A 301 -13.52 2.54 -0.19
N VAL A 302 -13.72 1.36 0.41
CA VAL A 302 -14.44 1.16 1.66
C VAL A 302 -13.48 0.50 2.65
N LEU A 303 -13.04 1.21 3.69
CA LEU A 303 -12.24 0.62 4.77
C LEU A 303 -13.21 0.09 5.83
N SER A 304 -13.16 -1.21 6.09
CA SER A 304 -13.97 -1.85 7.14
C SER A 304 -13.14 -2.39 8.29
N ASN A 305 -13.79 -2.61 9.44
CA ASN A 305 -13.22 -3.26 10.63
C ASN A 305 -12.72 -4.69 10.37
N GLU A 306 -12.93 -5.24 9.17
CA GLU A 306 -12.36 -6.49 8.71
C GLU A 306 -10.83 -6.45 8.71
N LEU A 307 -10.19 -5.34 8.29
CA LEU A 307 -8.71 -5.22 8.34
C LEU A 307 -8.17 -5.37 9.76
N VAL A 308 -8.86 -4.78 10.74
CA VAL A 308 -8.51 -4.89 12.16
C VAL A 308 -8.74 -6.32 12.64
N SER A 309 -9.85 -6.93 12.25
CA SER A 309 -10.17 -8.32 12.62
C SER A 309 -9.12 -9.30 12.08
N MET A 310 -8.65 -9.06 10.86
CA MET A 310 -7.61 -9.86 10.24
C MET A 310 -6.25 -9.67 10.92
N ALA A 311 -5.83 -8.42 11.16
CA ALA A 311 -4.59 -8.15 11.91
C ALA A 311 -4.62 -8.79 13.32
N LEU A 312 -5.77 -8.73 14.02
CA LEU A 312 -5.93 -9.38 15.33
C LEU A 312 -5.82 -10.91 15.25
N ALA A 313 -6.33 -11.52 14.19
CA ALA A 313 -6.26 -12.95 13.99
C ALA A 313 -4.82 -13.41 13.67
N MET A 314 -4.09 -12.68 12.80
CA MET A 314 -2.66 -12.92 12.56
C MET A 314 -1.83 -12.85 13.86
N VAL A 315 -2.09 -11.84 14.69
CA VAL A 315 -1.41 -11.66 16.00
C VAL A 315 -1.82 -12.75 17.01
N ALA A 316 -3.04 -13.28 16.90
CA ALA A 316 -3.50 -14.38 17.74
C ALA A 316 -2.80 -15.71 17.40
N GLU A 317 -2.47 -15.93 16.13
CA GLU A 317 -1.73 -17.10 15.66
C GLU A 317 -0.24 -17.03 16.05
N ASP A 318 0.45 -15.92 15.72
CA ASP A 318 1.80 -15.64 16.20
C ASP A 318 1.93 -14.20 16.71
N LYS A 319 2.09 -14.07 18.02
CA LYS A 319 2.25 -12.78 18.72
C LYS A 319 3.44 -11.96 18.22
N GLN A 320 4.41 -12.60 17.60
CA GLN A 320 5.59 -11.92 17.05
C GLN A 320 5.26 -11.09 15.82
N ILE A 321 4.21 -11.45 15.08
CA ILE A 321 3.74 -10.73 13.88
C ILE A 321 3.26 -9.32 14.24
N ASN A 322 2.79 -9.09 15.47
CA ASN A 322 2.44 -7.75 15.93
C ASN A 322 3.59 -6.74 15.76
N ARG A 323 4.83 -7.18 16.00
CA ARG A 323 6.01 -6.31 15.82
C ARG A 323 6.29 -6.00 14.35
N VAL A 324 5.97 -6.95 13.45
CA VAL A 324 6.10 -6.76 12.00
C VAL A 324 5.07 -5.75 11.52
N LEU A 325 3.82 -5.94 11.92
CA LEU A 325 2.73 -5.03 11.59
C LEU A 325 2.97 -3.63 12.17
N GLU A 326 3.39 -3.52 13.43
CA GLU A 326 3.76 -2.25 14.05
C GLU A 326 4.84 -1.50 13.26
N GLU A 327 5.88 -2.19 12.77
CA GLU A 327 6.92 -1.54 11.94
C GLU A 327 6.38 -1.12 10.57
N LEU A 328 5.61 -1.99 9.89
CA LEU A 328 5.09 -1.69 8.55
C LEU A 328 3.99 -0.62 8.55
N PHE A 329 3.27 -0.44 9.67
CA PHE A 329 2.29 0.63 9.87
C PHE A 329 2.89 1.88 10.52
N ALA A 330 4.10 1.80 11.08
CA ALA A 330 4.76 2.97 11.63
C ALA A 330 5.21 3.90 10.50
N GLY A 331 5.06 5.21 10.69
CA GLY A 331 5.66 6.22 9.81
C GLY A 331 7.20 6.27 9.85
N LYS A 332 7.86 5.31 10.52
CA LYS A 332 9.32 5.21 10.67
C LYS A 332 9.75 3.75 10.52
N GLY A 333 10.71 3.49 9.63
CA GLY A 333 11.24 2.15 9.40
C GLY A 333 10.95 1.67 7.98
N ASN A 334 10.66 0.38 7.84
CA ASN A 334 10.23 -0.19 6.57
C ASN A 334 8.73 0.04 6.36
N GLU A 335 8.35 0.47 5.17
CA GLU A 335 6.96 0.63 4.76
C GLU A 335 6.67 -0.17 3.49
N MET A 336 5.40 -0.48 3.29
CA MET A 336 4.92 -1.11 2.06
C MET A 336 4.65 -0.05 1.00
N CYS A 337 5.35 -0.16 -0.12
CA CYS A 337 5.35 0.82 -1.20
C CYS A 337 5.04 0.19 -2.55
N ILE A 338 4.59 1.04 -3.46
CA ILE A 338 4.29 0.66 -4.83
C ILE A 338 5.16 1.51 -5.71
N LYS A 339 5.99 0.83 -6.49
CA LYS A 339 7.04 1.45 -7.28
C LYS A 339 6.75 1.19 -8.76
N PRO A 340 6.96 2.20 -9.63
CA PRO A 340 6.73 2.04 -11.05
C PRO A 340 7.76 1.06 -11.65
N ALA A 341 7.37 0.33 -12.69
CA ALA A 341 8.25 -0.68 -13.30
C ALA A 341 9.59 -0.13 -13.80
N GLU A 342 9.64 1.13 -14.24
CA GLU A 342 10.86 1.80 -14.71
C GLU A 342 12.01 1.82 -13.69
N PHE A 343 11.73 1.61 -12.41
CA PHE A 343 12.75 1.52 -11.37
C PHE A 343 13.55 0.23 -11.43
N TYR A 344 13.03 -0.82 -12.08
CA TYR A 344 13.62 -2.16 -12.09
C TYR A 344 13.85 -2.70 -13.49
N LEU A 345 13.15 -2.21 -14.51
CA LEU A 345 13.20 -2.78 -15.85
C LEU A 345 13.02 -1.77 -16.97
N LEU A 346 13.44 -2.15 -18.18
CA LEU A 346 13.16 -1.43 -19.41
C LEU A 346 11.82 -1.88 -20.01
N ASP A 347 11.17 -1.00 -20.77
CA ASP A 347 9.91 -1.37 -21.40
C ASP A 347 10.08 -2.59 -22.34
N GLN A 348 9.11 -3.51 -22.27
CA GLN A 348 9.10 -4.78 -23.01
C GLN A 348 10.22 -5.77 -22.65
N GLU A 349 10.96 -5.55 -21.56
CA GLU A 349 12.02 -6.47 -21.11
C GLU A 349 11.44 -7.81 -20.65
N VAL A 350 12.17 -8.91 -20.93
CA VAL A 350 11.78 -10.27 -20.54
C VAL A 350 12.64 -10.73 -19.37
N LEU A 351 12.03 -10.84 -18.19
CA LEU A 351 12.67 -11.14 -16.91
C LEU A 351 11.79 -12.07 -16.06
N CYS A 352 12.42 -12.93 -15.27
CA CYS A 352 11.70 -13.66 -14.23
C CYS A 352 11.52 -12.79 -12.98
N PHE A 353 10.68 -13.21 -12.04
CA PHE A 353 10.44 -12.44 -10.81
C PHE A 353 11.70 -12.33 -9.95
N TYR A 354 12.53 -13.38 -9.90
CA TYR A 354 13.82 -13.33 -9.19
C TYR A 354 14.78 -12.27 -9.73
N ASP A 355 14.79 -12.03 -11.05
CA ASP A 355 15.60 -10.95 -11.63
C ASP A 355 15.14 -9.60 -11.07
N ILE A 356 13.83 -9.37 -10.96
CA ILE A 356 13.27 -8.14 -10.39
C ILE A 356 13.61 -8.02 -8.91
N MET A 357 13.46 -9.09 -8.12
CA MET A 357 13.83 -9.11 -6.70
C MET A 357 15.29 -8.68 -6.50
N ILE A 358 16.21 -9.23 -7.28
CA ILE A 358 17.64 -8.90 -7.20
C ILE A 358 17.94 -7.47 -7.67
N ARG A 359 17.18 -6.94 -8.63
CA ARG A 359 17.27 -5.52 -9.01
C ARG A 359 16.74 -4.62 -7.89
N GLY A 360 15.67 -5.00 -7.20
CA GLY A 360 15.16 -4.31 -6.01
C GLY A 360 16.18 -4.23 -4.88
N ARG A 361 16.99 -5.29 -4.68
CA ARG A 361 18.10 -5.26 -3.70
C ARG A 361 19.14 -4.17 -3.96
N GLN A 362 19.37 -3.81 -5.22
CA GLN A 362 20.26 -2.68 -5.56
C GLN A 362 19.77 -1.32 -5.04
N ARG A 363 18.48 -1.25 -4.66
CA ARG A 363 17.82 -0.10 -4.06
C ARG A 363 17.50 -0.31 -2.56
N GLN A 364 17.96 -1.40 -1.96
CA GLN A 364 17.61 -1.81 -0.58
C GLN A 364 16.08 -2.03 -0.41
N GLU A 365 15.44 -2.62 -1.42
CA GLU A 365 14.01 -2.92 -1.42
C GLU A 365 13.80 -4.44 -1.50
N ILE A 366 12.78 -4.96 -0.81
CA ILE A 366 12.33 -6.35 -0.97
C ILE A 366 11.11 -6.34 -1.89
N VAL A 367 11.24 -6.85 -3.10
CA VAL A 367 10.10 -6.97 -4.02
C VAL A 367 9.28 -8.20 -3.63
N ILE A 368 8.04 -7.96 -3.21
CA ILE A 368 7.15 -9.01 -2.69
C ILE A 368 6.03 -9.37 -3.65
N GLY A 369 5.76 -8.54 -4.64
CA GLY A 369 4.69 -8.76 -5.60
C GLY A 369 4.68 -7.75 -6.74
N TYR A 370 3.67 -7.87 -7.60
CA TYR A 370 3.46 -6.94 -8.71
C TYR A 370 1.98 -6.84 -9.07
N ARG A 371 1.61 -5.77 -9.78
CA ARG A 371 0.33 -5.67 -10.47
C ARG A 371 0.58 -5.31 -11.93
N THR A 372 -0.04 -6.04 -12.83
CA THR A 372 0.05 -5.74 -14.26
C THR A 372 -0.85 -4.56 -14.61
N ALA A 373 -0.54 -3.87 -15.71
CA ALA A 373 -1.28 -2.69 -16.16
C ALA A 373 -2.81 -2.91 -16.32
N ASN A 374 -3.22 -4.14 -16.65
CA ASN A 374 -4.61 -4.51 -16.91
C ASN A 374 -5.27 -5.29 -15.75
N ALA A 375 -4.57 -5.51 -14.64
CA ALA A 375 -5.10 -6.22 -13.49
C ALA A 375 -5.68 -5.24 -12.46
N GLU A 376 -6.78 -5.63 -11.82
CA GLU A 376 -7.42 -4.86 -10.75
C GLU A 376 -6.67 -5.05 -9.42
N CYS A 377 -6.27 -6.30 -9.10
CA CYS A 377 -5.59 -6.66 -7.85
C CYS A 377 -4.09 -6.95 -8.06
N ALA A 378 -3.31 -6.75 -6.99
CA ALA A 378 -1.90 -7.12 -6.99
C ALA A 378 -1.75 -8.63 -6.77
N ILE A 379 -0.62 -9.19 -7.20
CA ILE A 379 -0.22 -10.56 -6.90
C ILE A 379 0.96 -10.48 -5.94
N ILE A 380 0.71 -10.82 -4.69
CA ILE A 380 1.72 -10.94 -3.64
C ILE A 380 2.23 -12.38 -3.61
N ASN A 381 3.53 -12.57 -3.36
CA ASN A 381 4.21 -13.85 -3.41
C ASN A 381 3.87 -14.64 -4.71
N PRO A 382 4.21 -14.11 -5.90
CA PRO A 382 3.76 -14.73 -7.14
C PRO A 382 4.30 -16.17 -7.28
N PRO A 383 3.48 -17.09 -7.80
CA PRO A 383 3.94 -18.44 -8.11
C PRO A 383 4.93 -18.41 -9.28
N GLN A 384 5.68 -19.50 -9.47
CA GLN A 384 6.56 -19.69 -10.62
C GLN A 384 7.56 -18.53 -10.82
N LYS A 385 8.24 -18.11 -9.73
CA LYS A 385 9.15 -16.95 -9.71
C LYS A 385 10.28 -17.00 -10.73
N SER A 386 10.65 -18.20 -11.19
CA SER A 386 11.68 -18.44 -12.22
C SER A 386 11.17 -18.32 -13.67
N GLU A 387 9.86 -18.27 -13.91
CA GLU A 387 9.34 -18.20 -15.28
C GLU A 387 9.56 -16.80 -15.88
N PRO A 388 10.23 -16.69 -17.04
CA PRO A 388 10.42 -15.40 -17.69
C PRO A 388 9.09 -14.83 -18.19
N ARG A 389 8.84 -13.57 -17.84
CA ARG A 389 7.66 -12.81 -18.29
C ARG A 389 8.10 -11.56 -19.04
N LYS A 390 7.30 -11.15 -20.03
CA LYS A 390 7.45 -9.86 -20.69
C LYS A 390 6.74 -8.78 -19.87
N TRP A 391 7.50 -7.79 -19.42
CA TRP A 391 7.01 -6.69 -18.59
C TRP A 391 6.77 -5.42 -19.39
N THR A 392 5.92 -4.53 -18.88
CA THR A 392 5.64 -3.22 -19.47
C THR A 392 5.87 -2.12 -18.45
N ILE A 393 6.15 -0.90 -18.91
CA ILE A 393 6.38 0.24 -18.00
C ILE A 393 5.14 0.63 -17.17
N ASN A 394 3.95 0.19 -17.61
CA ASN A 394 2.68 0.43 -16.94
C ASN A 394 2.42 -0.58 -15.81
N ASP A 395 3.24 -1.62 -15.70
CA ASP A 395 3.20 -2.51 -14.55
C ASP A 395 3.76 -1.80 -13.32
N VAL A 396 3.38 -2.25 -12.14
CA VAL A 396 3.88 -1.72 -10.86
C VAL A 396 4.33 -2.86 -9.97
N PHE A 397 5.34 -2.62 -9.15
CA PHE A 397 5.87 -3.59 -8.19
C PHE A 397 5.51 -3.19 -6.77
N VAL A 398 5.19 -4.20 -5.96
CA VAL A 398 4.95 -4.05 -4.53
C VAL A 398 6.24 -4.38 -3.80
N VAL A 399 6.71 -3.46 -2.98
CA VAL A 399 7.99 -3.59 -2.27
C VAL A 399 7.88 -3.22 -0.81
N ILE A 400 8.73 -3.82 0.01
CA ILE A 400 9.07 -3.33 1.35
C ILE A 400 10.34 -2.51 1.22
N SER A 401 10.27 -1.24 1.61
CA SER A 401 11.38 -0.29 1.50
C SER A 401 11.49 0.55 2.75
N SER A 402 12.70 0.93 3.17
CA SER A 402 12.84 1.91 4.24
C SER A 402 12.29 3.26 3.80
N GLY A 403 11.39 3.86 4.57
CA GLY A 403 10.96 5.24 4.36
C GLY A 403 12.18 6.17 4.35
N GLU A 404 12.18 7.16 3.46
CA GLU A 404 13.32 8.09 3.32
C GLU A 404 13.71 8.65 4.70
N ARG A 405 14.96 8.40 5.10
CA ARG A 405 15.55 9.13 6.22
C ARG A 405 15.64 10.57 5.77
N ASN A 406 14.75 11.43 6.26
CA ASN A 406 14.96 12.87 6.22
C ASN A 406 16.38 13.11 6.77
N ALA A 407 17.28 13.50 5.87
CA ALA A 407 18.66 13.83 6.19
C ALA A 407 18.74 15.21 6.85
#